data_AF-A0A7Y2QA57-F1
#
_entry.id   AF-A0A7Y2QA57-F1
#
_cell.length_a   1.000
_cell.length_b   1.000
_cell.length_c   1.000
_cell.angle_alpha   90.00
_cell.angle_beta   90.00
_cell.angle_gamma   90.00
#
_symmetry.space_group_name_H-M   'P 1'
#
loop_
_entity.id
_entity.type
_entity.pdbx_description
1 polymer ?
#
loop_
_entity_poly.entity_id
_entity_poly.type
_entity_poly.pdbx_seq_one_letter_code
_entity_poly.pdbx_strand_id
1 'polypeptide(L)'
;KDATGLQNPVRTVTAAESDTCKTSTVEPMFSAAAWTNPATGWSKASNQNMTSRISNSEVITSSTNANSDGMRYLAMATVMTNALIDQGLGTDAMDAVSSRAIGYAAQATSGLVTQQSQLGLSQERVEKANDALDAQAAIINNKVVDLQGVDPAEASTLVKTLETQLETAYTIVSKIQQLSLVNYL
;
A
#
# COMPACT_ATOMS: atom_id res chain seq x y z
N LYS A 1 -15.30 13.38 24.39
CA LYS A 1 -15.80 14.73 24.02
C LYS A 1 -17.29 14.59 24.14
N ASP A 2 -17.79 14.96 25.29
CA ASP A 2 -19.07 14.43 25.76
C ASP A 2 -20.20 15.31 25.24
N ALA A 3 -21.35 14.70 24.97
CA ALA A 3 -22.53 15.31 24.35
C ALA A 3 -23.27 16.29 25.29
N THR A 4 -22.53 17.04 26.12
CA THR A 4 -23.04 17.91 27.18
C THR A 4 -23.76 19.16 26.67
N GLY A 5 -23.84 19.37 25.35
CA GLY A 5 -24.56 20.49 24.73
C GLY A 5 -26.08 20.27 24.59
N LEU A 6 -26.60 19.09 24.95
CA LEU A 6 -28.02 18.72 24.81
C LEU A 6 -28.86 19.04 26.06
N GLN A 7 -28.53 20.12 26.80
CA GLN A 7 -29.27 20.52 28.01
C GLN A 7 -30.58 21.25 27.65
N ASN A 8 -31.57 20.52 27.14
CA ASN A 8 -32.97 20.97 27.16
C ASN A 8 -33.84 19.87 27.78
N PRO A 9 -34.75 20.19 28.73
CA PRO A 9 -35.43 19.18 29.53
C PRO A 9 -36.28 18.27 28.66
N VAL A 10 -36.07 16.96 28.82
CA VAL A 10 -36.73 15.84 28.14
C VAL A 10 -38.23 15.83 28.42
N ARG A 11 -38.98 16.68 27.73
CA ARG A 11 -40.42 16.54 27.56
C ARG A 11 -40.76 16.84 26.12
N THR A 12 -41.12 15.76 25.42
CA THR A 12 -41.64 15.73 24.04
C THR A 12 -40.72 16.36 23.01
N VAL A 13 -39.55 15.76 22.77
CA VAL A 13 -38.86 15.96 21.48
C VAL A 13 -39.64 15.17 20.43
N THR A 14 -40.42 15.86 19.62
CA THR A 14 -41.15 15.28 18.48
C THR A 14 -40.17 14.77 17.42
N ALA A 15 -40.64 13.90 16.51
CA ALA A 15 -39.82 13.43 15.39
C ALA A 15 -39.22 14.59 14.55
N ALA A 16 -39.95 15.71 14.44
CA ALA A 16 -39.50 16.94 13.76
C ALA A 16 -38.39 17.69 14.51
N GLU A 17 -38.46 17.74 15.84
CA GLU A 17 -37.40 18.33 16.68
C GLU A 17 -36.15 17.43 16.69
N SER A 18 -36.35 16.11 16.61
CA SER A 18 -35.26 15.14 16.40
C SER A 18 -34.63 15.31 15.01
N ASP A 19 -35.41 15.53 13.94
CA ASP A 19 -34.91 15.89 12.60
C ASP A 19 -34.13 17.20 12.58
N THR A 20 -34.62 18.22 13.28
CA THR A 20 -33.97 19.53 13.36
C THR A 20 -32.66 19.46 14.13
N CYS A 21 -32.61 18.79 15.29
CA CYS A 21 -31.37 18.60 16.05
C CYS A 21 -30.30 17.84 15.24
N LYS A 22 -30.70 16.90 14.36
CA LYS A 22 -29.75 16.16 13.51
C LYS A 22 -29.09 17.04 12.46
N THR A 23 -29.89 17.73 11.64
CA THR A 23 -29.37 18.53 10.51
C THR A 23 -28.70 19.81 10.98
N SER A 24 -29.12 20.38 12.10
CA SER A 24 -28.56 21.62 12.64
C SER A 24 -27.42 21.43 13.64
N THR A 25 -27.35 20.28 14.33
CA THR A 25 -26.37 20.05 15.41
C THR A 25 -25.45 18.88 15.12
N VAL A 26 -25.98 17.69 14.85
CA VAL A 26 -25.14 16.48 14.72
C VAL A 26 -24.35 16.46 13.41
N GLU A 27 -24.99 16.53 12.25
CA GLU A 27 -24.30 16.46 10.95
C GLU A 27 -23.21 17.53 10.79
N PRO A 28 -23.43 18.80 11.18
CA PRO A 28 -22.38 19.83 11.13
C PRO A 28 -21.13 19.50 11.94
N MET A 29 -21.27 18.79 13.08
CA MET A 29 -20.13 18.36 13.91
C MET A 29 -19.24 17.31 13.24
N PHE A 30 -19.77 16.56 12.26
CA PHE A 30 -19.05 15.54 11.48
C PHE A 30 -18.75 15.98 10.05
N SER A 31 -19.03 17.25 9.71
CA SER A 31 -18.58 17.86 8.46
C SER A 31 -17.05 17.80 8.34
N ALA A 32 -16.52 17.78 7.11
CA ALA A 32 -15.07 17.71 6.90
C ALA A 32 -14.31 18.84 7.62
N ALA A 33 -14.88 20.05 7.61
CA ALA A 33 -14.29 21.22 8.27
C ALA A 33 -14.30 21.10 9.80
N ALA A 34 -15.39 20.62 10.40
CA ALA A 34 -15.46 20.40 11.85
C ALA A 34 -14.58 19.21 12.28
N TRP A 35 -14.58 18.13 11.49
CA TRP A 35 -13.82 16.91 11.75
C TRP A 35 -12.30 17.15 11.78
N THR A 36 -11.78 17.93 10.84
CA THR A 36 -10.35 18.19 10.67
C THR A 36 -9.87 19.49 11.32
N ASN A 37 -10.74 20.15 12.11
CA ASN A 37 -10.37 21.38 12.80
C ASN A 37 -9.15 21.12 13.73
N PRO A 38 -8.05 21.88 13.62
CA PRO A 38 -6.82 21.59 14.36
C PRO A 38 -6.94 21.81 15.87
N ALA A 39 -7.87 22.66 16.31
CA ALA A 39 -8.07 22.97 17.72
C ALA A 39 -9.15 22.10 18.38
N THR A 40 -10.24 21.82 17.65
CA THR A 40 -11.45 21.21 18.22
C THR A 40 -11.96 19.99 17.45
N GLY A 41 -11.29 19.60 16.36
CA GLY A 41 -11.72 18.51 15.51
C GLY A 41 -11.59 17.14 16.16
N TRP A 42 -12.32 16.18 15.59
CA TRP A 42 -12.31 14.79 16.01
C TRP A 42 -11.03 14.06 15.57
N SER A 43 -10.43 14.49 14.46
CA SER A 43 -9.25 13.86 13.90
C SER A 43 -8.10 14.85 13.74
N LYS A 44 -6.91 14.38 14.14
CA LYS A 44 -5.63 15.02 13.86
C LYS A 44 -4.86 14.32 12.72
N ALA A 45 -5.50 13.37 12.03
CA ALA A 45 -4.88 12.66 10.92
C ALA A 45 -4.61 13.61 9.74
N SER A 46 -3.59 13.28 8.96
CA SER A 46 -3.32 13.96 7.69
C SER A 46 -4.46 13.72 6.69
N ASN A 47 -4.80 14.73 5.90
CA ASN A 47 -5.68 14.60 4.74
C ASN A 47 -4.95 14.00 3.52
N GLN A 48 -3.63 13.91 3.58
CA GLN A 48 -2.80 13.38 2.49
C GLN A 48 -2.55 11.90 2.70
N ASN A 49 -2.95 11.10 1.71
CA ASN A 49 -2.58 9.69 1.66
C ASN A 49 -1.13 9.54 1.18
N MET A 50 -0.44 8.53 1.70
CA MET A 50 0.84 8.10 1.18
C MET A 50 0.70 7.59 -0.26
N THR A 51 1.72 7.89 -1.05
CA THR A 51 1.88 7.39 -2.42
C THR A 51 3.15 6.56 -2.53
N SER A 52 3.13 5.59 -3.43
CA SER A 52 4.25 4.71 -3.71
C SER A 52 4.47 4.64 -5.21
N ARG A 53 5.72 4.81 -5.66
CA ARG A 53 6.11 4.58 -7.04
C ARG A 53 6.40 3.10 -7.21
N ILE A 54 5.67 2.43 -8.10
CA ILE A 54 5.78 0.98 -8.34
C ILE A 54 6.45 0.65 -9.66
N SER A 55 6.56 1.62 -10.56
CA SER A 55 7.34 1.51 -11.80
C SER A 55 7.89 2.87 -12.23
N ASN A 56 8.68 2.92 -13.29
CA ASN A 56 9.22 4.18 -13.82
C ASN A 56 8.14 5.19 -14.22
N SER A 57 6.94 4.71 -14.59
CA SER A 57 5.83 5.55 -15.05
C SER A 57 4.62 5.57 -14.10
N GLU A 58 4.65 4.80 -13.01
CA GLU A 58 3.46 4.53 -12.21
C GLU A 58 3.64 4.87 -10.73
N VAL A 59 2.81 5.78 -10.25
CA VAL A 59 2.65 6.14 -8.83
C VAL A 59 1.22 5.82 -8.42
N ILE A 60 1.08 5.09 -7.32
CA ILE A 60 -0.20 4.69 -6.76
C ILE A 60 -0.40 5.30 -5.38
N THR A 61 -1.65 5.47 -4.98
CA THR A 61 -2.02 5.79 -3.60
C THR A 61 -2.06 4.50 -2.80
N SER A 62 -1.14 4.33 -1.86
CA SER A 62 -0.91 3.07 -1.12
C SER A 62 -1.55 3.05 0.27
N SER A 63 -2.24 4.11 0.66
CA SER A 63 -2.85 4.23 1.98
C SER A 63 -4.17 4.98 1.94
N THR A 64 -4.88 4.93 3.06
CA THR A 64 -6.08 5.72 3.34
C THR A 64 -5.92 6.42 4.69
N ASN A 65 -6.84 7.32 5.02
CA ASN A 65 -6.79 8.10 6.26
C ASN A 65 -8.14 8.17 6.99
N ALA A 66 -8.09 8.60 8.25
CA ALA A 66 -9.25 8.68 9.15
C ALA A 66 -10.17 9.88 8.87
N ASN A 67 -9.84 10.75 7.91
CA ASN A 67 -10.65 11.92 7.54
C ASN A 67 -11.64 11.61 6.41
N SER A 68 -11.62 10.39 5.89
CA SER A 68 -12.53 9.94 4.86
C SER A 68 -13.99 9.95 5.28
N ASP A 69 -14.87 10.13 4.30
CA ASP A 69 -16.30 10.20 4.54
C ASP A 69 -16.83 8.94 5.25
N GLY A 70 -16.38 7.75 4.85
CA GLY A 70 -16.76 6.49 5.50
C GLY A 70 -16.41 6.47 6.99
N MET A 71 -15.23 6.94 7.38
CA MET A 71 -14.80 7.03 8.78
C MET A 71 -15.61 8.08 9.55
N ARG A 72 -15.92 9.23 8.93
CA ARG A 72 -16.75 10.27 9.57
C ARG A 72 -18.18 9.79 9.78
N TYR A 73 -18.79 9.12 8.80
CA TYR A 73 -20.12 8.54 8.94
C TYR A 73 -20.15 7.43 10.00
N LEU A 74 -19.09 6.62 10.11
CA LEU A 74 -18.96 5.61 11.15
C LEU A 74 -18.98 6.26 12.53
N ALA A 75 -18.13 7.26 12.73
CA ALA A 75 -18.06 7.99 13.99
C ALA A 75 -19.39 8.68 14.33
N MET A 76 -20.06 9.27 13.33
CA MET A 76 -21.37 9.89 13.51
C MET A 76 -22.43 8.87 13.95
N ALA A 77 -22.49 7.69 13.30
CA ALA A 77 -23.43 6.63 13.66
C ALA A 77 -23.19 6.14 15.10
N THR A 78 -21.93 5.94 15.50
CA THR A 78 -21.57 5.52 16.85
C THR A 78 -21.91 6.59 17.90
N VAL A 79 -21.56 7.85 17.64
CA VAL A 79 -21.85 8.95 18.58
C VAL A 79 -23.35 9.19 18.72
N MET A 80 -24.11 9.13 17.63
CA MET A 80 -25.57 9.25 17.72
C MET A 80 -26.17 8.12 18.55
N THR A 81 -25.73 6.88 18.32
CA THR A 81 -26.23 5.73 19.08
C THR A 81 -25.94 5.91 20.57
N ASN A 82 -24.72 6.30 20.94
CA ASN A 82 -24.35 6.45 22.35
C ASN A 82 -24.97 7.69 23.02
N ALA A 83 -24.99 8.83 22.34
CA ALA A 83 -25.43 10.10 22.92
C ALA A 83 -26.95 10.18 23.10
N LEU A 84 -27.73 9.41 22.32
CA LEU A 84 -29.19 9.50 22.32
C LEU A 84 -29.86 8.37 23.12
N ILE A 85 -29.20 7.22 23.30
CA ILE A 85 -29.70 6.14 24.17
C ILE A 85 -29.80 6.60 25.64
N ASP A 86 -28.85 7.41 26.12
CA ASP A 86 -28.80 7.84 27.52
C ASP A 86 -29.76 9.00 27.86
N GLN A 87 -30.48 9.54 26.87
CA GLN A 87 -31.32 10.74 27.02
C GLN A 87 -32.77 10.44 27.44
N GLY A 88 -33.16 9.17 27.60
CA GLY A 88 -34.53 8.80 28.00
C GLY A 88 -35.60 9.26 27.01
N LEU A 89 -35.33 9.10 25.71
CA LEU A 89 -36.22 9.49 24.63
C LEU A 89 -37.54 8.68 24.65
N GLY A 90 -38.63 9.30 24.21
CA GLY A 90 -39.88 8.58 23.91
C GLY A 90 -39.71 7.61 22.74
N THR A 91 -40.58 6.61 22.64
CA THR A 91 -40.49 5.52 21.64
C THR A 91 -40.34 6.03 20.21
N ASP A 92 -41.16 7.00 19.80
CA ASP A 92 -41.14 7.52 18.42
C ASP A 92 -39.84 8.27 18.09
N ALA A 93 -39.28 8.97 19.07
CA ALA A 93 -38.00 9.64 18.93
C ALA A 93 -36.84 8.62 18.87
N MET A 94 -36.92 7.56 19.67
CA MET A 94 -35.94 6.47 19.67
C MET A 94 -35.93 5.69 18.34
N ASP A 95 -37.11 5.43 17.76
CA ASP A 95 -37.23 4.78 16.45
C ASP A 95 -36.67 5.66 15.33
N ALA A 96 -36.98 6.95 15.33
CA ALA A 96 -36.48 7.90 14.35
C ALA A 96 -34.95 8.05 14.43
N VAL A 97 -34.37 8.07 15.63
CA VAL A 97 -32.92 8.12 15.83
C VAL A 97 -32.25 6.83 15.37
N SER A 98 -32.79 5.67 15.76
CA SER A 98 -32.24 4.36 15.43
C SER A 98 -32.21 4.12 13.92
N SER A 99 -33.31 4.44 13.22
CA SER A 99 -33.40 4.36 11.75
C SER A 99 -32.33 5.20 11.06
N ARG A 100 -32.02 6.40 11.59
CA ARG A 100 -30.97 7.26 11.04
C ARG A 100 -29.56 6.78 11.37
N ALA A 101 -29.33 6.29 12.59
CA ALA A 101 -28.04 5.70 12.95
C ALA A 101 -27.71 4.51 12.02
N ILE A 102 -28.71 3.69 11.70
CA ILE A 102 -28.59 2.63 10.69
C ILE A 102 -28.27 3.22 9.31
N GLY A 103 -28.96 4.28 8.89
CA GLY A 103 -28.69 4.96 7.62
C GLY A 103 -27.26 5.50 7.50
N TYR A 104 -26.72 6.12 8.55
CA TYR A 104 -25.32 6.57 8.56
C TYR A 104 -24.34 5.40 8.66
N ALA A 105 -24.65 4.34 9.41
CA ALA A 105 -23.84 3.13 9.45
C ALA A 105 -23.77 2.45 8.07
N ALA A 106 -24.85 2.47 7.29
CA ALA A 106 -24.88 1.99 5.92
C ALA A 106 -23.99 2.85 5.00
N GLN A 107 -24.06 4.18 5.11
CA GLN A 107 -23.17 5.09 4.39
C GLN A 107 -21.70 4.90 4.78
N ALA A 108 -21.44 4.72 6.07
CA ALA A 108 -20.12 4.42 6.60
C ALA A 108 -19.55 3.14 5.98
N THR A 109 -20.34 2.06 5.99
CA THR A 109 -19.96 0.77 5.42
C THR A 109 -19.66 0.90 3.93
N SER A 110 -20.53 1.56 3.15
CA SER A 110 -20.31 1.80 1.72
C SER A 110 -19.02 2.60 1.47
N GLY A 111 -18.78 3.65 2.25
CA GLY A 111 -17.56 4.45 2.17
C GLY A 111 -16.31 3.62 2.48
N LEU A 112 -16.33 2.84 3.57
CA LEU A 112 -15.21 1.98 3.97
C LEU A 112 -14.92 0.87 2.95
N VAL A 113 -15.95 0.22 2.41
CA VAL A 113 -15.81 -0.78 1.33
C VAL A 113 -15.21 -0.18 0.07
N THR A 114 -15.61 1.06 -0.28
CA THR A 114 -15.02 1.77 -1.41
C THR A 114 -13.53 2.01 -1.19
N GLN A 115 -13.14 2.44 0.01
CA GLN A 115 -11.73 2.63 0.35
C GLN A 115 -10.94 1.32 0.38
N GLN A 116 -11.54 0.26 0.92
CA GLN A 116 -10.95 -1.08 0.92
C GLN A 116 -10.72 -1.57 -0.50
N SER A 117 -11.69 -1.37 -1.40
CA SER A 117 -11.57 -1.73 -2.81
C SER A 117 -10.43 -0.97 -3.51
N GLN A 118 -10.31 0.33 -3.25
CA GLN A 118 -9.21 1.14 -3.80
C GLN A 118 -7.84 0.67 -3.29
N LEU A 119 -7.73 0.34 -1.99
CA LEU A 119 -6.51 -0.23 -1.43
C LEU A 119 -6.19 -1.61 -2.00
N GLY A 120 -7.20 -2.46 -2.18
CA GLY A 120 -7.04 -3.78 -2.80
C GLY A 120 -6.52 -3.67 -4.25
N LEU A 121 -7.04 -2.73 -5.04
CA LEU A 121 -6.51 -2.45 -6.37
C LEU A 121 -5.06 -1.97 -6.33
N SER A 122 -4.73 -1.09 -5.39
CA SER A 122 -3.34 -0.65 -5.19
C SER A 122 -2.42 -1.81 -4.79
N GLN A 123 -2.87 -2.71 -3.92
CA GLN A 123 -2.12 -3.91 -3.53
C GLN A 123 -1.86 -4.83 -4.72
N GLU A 124 -2.88 -5.09 -5.53
CA GLU A 124 -2.74 -5.91 -6.74
C GLU A 124 -1.73 -5.31 -7.73
N ARG A 125 -1.76 -3.98 -7.91
CA ARG A 125 -0.81 -3.30 -8.79
C ARG A 125 0.63 -3.41 -8.29
N VAL A 126 0.83 -3.36 -6.97
CA VAL A 126 2.15 -3.62 -6.35
C VAL A 126 2.59 -5.05 -6.61
N GLU A 127 1.70 -6.02 -6.42
CA GLU A 127 2.00 -7.44 -6.66
C GLU A 127 2.43 -7.69 -8.11
N LYS A 128 1.66 -7.19 -9.08
CA LYS A 128 2.03 -7.24 -10.50
C LYS A 128 3.35 -6.56 -10.83
N ALA A 129 3.63 -5.42 -10.19
CA ALA A 129 4.90 -4.72 -10.39
C ALA A 129 6.08 -5.55 -9.85
N ASN A 130 5.92 -6.20 -8.69
CA ASN A 130 6.92 -7.11 -8.14
C ASN A 130 7.14 -8.32 -9.04
N ASP A 131 6.08 -8.96 -9.54
CA ASP A 131 6.20 -10.08 -10.49
C ASP A 131 6.99 -9.69 -11.74
N ALA A 132 6.72 -8.48 -12.28
CA ALA A 132 7.43 -7.96 -13.43
C ALA A 132 8.91 -7.65 -13.13
N LEU A 133 9.22 -7.16 -11.93
CA LEU A 133 10.59 -6.90 -11.47
C LEU A 133 11.35 -8.20 -11.24
N ASP A 134 10.73 -9.23 -10.67
CA ASP A 134 11.33 -10.55 -10.46
C ASP A 134 11.63 -11.24 -11.79
N ALA A 135 10.71 -11.16 -12.77
CA ALA A 135 10.96 -11.65 -14.12
C ALA A 135 12.14 -10.93 -14.78
N GLN A 136 12.22 -9.60 -14.64
CA GLN A 136 13.36 -8.81 -15.15
C GLN A 136 14.66 -9.20 -14.45
N ALA A 137 14.66 -9.37 -13.13
CA ALA A 137 15.81 -9.81 -12.37
C ALA A 137 16.29 -11.20 -12.82
N ALA A 138 15.36 -12.13 -13.06
CA ALA A 138 15.68 -13.45 -13.60
C ALA A 138 16.32 -13.39 -15.00
N ILE A 139 15.77 -12.55 -15.90
CA ILE A 139 16.34 -12.34 -17.24
C ILE A 139 17.75 -11.74 -17.14
N ILE A 140 17.95 -10.72 -16.32
CA ILE A 140 19.25 -10.07 -16.13
C ILE A 140 20.25 -11.06 -15.55
N ASN A 141 19.87 -11.83 -14.53
CA ASN A 141 20.74 -12.86 -13.94
C ASN A 141 21.12 -13.94 -14.96
N ASN A 142 20.17 -14.43 -15.75
CA ASN A 142 20.47 -15.37 -16.83
C ASN A 142 21.43 -14.76 -17.86
N LYS A 143 21.22 -13.49 -18.24
CA LYS A 143 22.13 -12.80 -19.16
C LYS A 143 23.52 -12.58 -18.57
N VAL A 144 23.62 -12.30 -17.28
CA VAL A 144 24.91 -12.22 -16.58
C VAL A 144 25.61 -13.58 -16.57
N VAL A 145 24.88 -14.67 -16.31
CA VAL A 145 25.42 -16.04 -16.39
C VAL A 145 25.82 -16.39 -17.83
N ASP A 146 25.03 -16.03 -18.84
CA ASP A 146 25.39 -16.22 -20.25
C ASP A 146 26.68 -15.47 -20.62
N LEU A 147 26.86 -14.24 -20.10
CA LEU A 147 28.00 -13.38 -20.40
C LEU A 147 29.26 -13.72 -19.58
N GLN A 148 29.09 -14.25 -18.37
CA GLN A 148 30.20 -14.66 -17.48
C GLN A 148 30.51 -16.16 -17.57
N GLY A 149 29.57 -16.95 -18.10
CA GLY A 149 29.69 -18.38 -18.27
C GLY A 149 30.74 -18.70 -19.31
N VAL A 150 31.95 -19.00 -18.85
CA VAL A 150 32.97 -19.63 -19.68
C VAL A 150 32.43 -21.01 -20.08
N ASP A 151 32.17 -21.22 -21.37
CA ASP A 151 31.80 -22.54 -21.90
C ASP A 151 32.94 -23.53 -21.60
N PRO A 152 32.72 -24.57 -20.77
CA PRO A 152 33.77 -25.52 -20.42
C PRO A 152 34.31 -26.29 -21.63
N ALA A 153 33.51 -26.48 -22.68
CA ALA A 153 33.95 -27.16 -23.90
C ALA A 153 34.84 -26.26 -24.75
N GLU A 154 34.50 -24.97 -24.88
CA GLU A 154 35.34 -23.98 -25.57
C GLU A 154 36.64 -23.74 -24.79
N ALA A 155 36.55 -23.58 -23.46
CA ALA A 155 37.70 -23.45 -22.59
C ALA A 155 38.59 -24.71 -22.61
N SER A 156 38.01 -25.90 -22.59
CA SER A 156 38.79 -27.15 -22.69
C SER A 156 39.48 -27.25 -24.05
N THR A 157 38.83 -26.85 -25.14
CA THR A 157 39.43 -26.84 -26.48
C THR A 157 40.58 -25.82 -26.56
N LEU A 158 40.39 -24.62 -25.98
CA LEU A 158 41.41 -23.59 -25.92
C LEU A 158 42.60 -24.04 -25.06
N VAL A 159 42.36 -24.60 -23.88
CA VAL A 159 43.41 -25.14 -22.99
C VAL A 159 44.20 -26.24 -23.71
N LYS A 160 43.52 -27.17 -24.39
CA LYS A 160 44.18 -28.27 -25.11
C LYS A 160 45.01 -27.78 -26.31
N THR A 161 44.54 -26.72 -26.96
CA THR A 161 45.29 -26.02 -28.01
C THR A 161 46.54 -25.36 -27.44
N LEU A 162 46.42 -24.67 -26.30
CA LEU A 162 47.55 -24.03 -25.62
C LEU A 162 48.57 -25.05 -25.11
N GLU A 163 48.13 -26.19 -24.56
CA GLU A 163 48.99 -27.32 -24.17
C GLU A 163 49.78 -27.84 -25.37
N THR A 164 49.11 -28.08 -26.51
CA THR A 164 49.75 -28.56 -27.75
C THR A 164 50.80 -27.55 -28.26
N GLN A 165 50.49 -26.25 -28.22
CA GLN A 165 51.44 -25.20 -28.60
C GLN A 165 52.64 -25.17 -27.66
N LEU A 166 52.43 -25.38 -26.36
CA LEU A 166 53.48 -25.44 -25.35
C LEU A 166 54.40 -26.65 -25.57
N GLU A 167 53.85 -27.84 -25.77
CA GLU A 167 54.60 -29.07 -26.07
C GLU A 167 55.44 -28.93 -27.35
N THR A 168 54.85 -28.29 -28.37
CA THR A 168 55.54 -28.00 -29.63
C THR A 168 56.72 -27.04 -29.40
N ALA A 169 56.49 -25.95 -28.64
CA ALA A 169 57.55 -25.01 -28.28
C ALA A 169 58.68 -25.69 -27.51
N TYR A 170 58.37 -26.54 -26.52
CA TYR A 170 59.36 -27.32 -25.78
C TYR A 170 60.15 -28.27 -26.68
N THR A 171 59.48 -28.95 -27.60
CA THR A 171 60.14 -29.83 -28.57
C THR A 171 61.10 -29.06 -29.47
N ILE A 172 60.70 -27.87 -29.93
CA ILE A 172 61.54 -26.97 -30.72
C ILE A 172 62.74 -26.51 -29.91
N VAL A 173 62.54 -26.06 -28.66
CA VAL A 173 63.63 -25.65 -27.75
C VAL A 173 64.58 -26.81 -27.44
N SER A 174 64.09 -28.04 -27.32
CA SER A 174 64.95 -29.22 -27.15
C SER A 174 65.80 -29.49 -28.39
N LYS A 175 65.25 -29.36 -29.61
CA LYS A 175 66.00 -29.54 -30.87
C LYS A 175 67.04 -28.42 -31.07
N ILE A 176 66.61 -27.18 -30.91
CA ILE A 176 67.31 -26.08 -30.24
C ILE A 176 68.68 -26.40 -29.59
N GLN A 177 68.57 -26.80 -28.33
CA GLN A 177 69.68 -27.11 -27.44
C GLN A 177 70.53 -28.29 -27.94
N GLN A 178 69.94 -29.29 -28.58
CA GLN A 178 70.69 -30.41 -29.18
C GLN A 178 71.57 -29.94 -30.36
N LEU A 179 71.09 -29.04 -31.21
CA LEU A 179 71.89 -28.45 -32.29
C LEU A 179 73.01 -27.54 -31.75
N SER A 180 72.78 -26.87 -30.61
CA SER A 180 73.83 -26.11 -29.93
C SER A 180 74.94 -26.98 -29.33
N LEU A 181 74.63 -28.22 -28.91
CA LEU A 181 75.62 -29.13 -28.32
C LEU A 181 76.48 -29.84 -29.37
N VAL A 182 75.91 -30.17 -30.53
CA VAL A 182 76.62 -30.85 -31.64
C VAL A 182 77.66 -29.92 -32.31
N ASN A 183 77.56 -28.60 -32.11
CA ASN A 183 78.56 -27.63 -32.55
C ASN A 183 79.70 -27.40 -31.54
N TYR A 184 79.76 -28.13 -30.42
CA TYR A 184 80.80 -27.96 -29.38
C TYR A 184 81.71 -29.18 -29.16
N LEU A 185 81.71 -30.14 -30.10
CA LEU A 185 82.71 -31.22 -30.21
C LEU A 185 83.42 -31.11 -31.56
#